data_AF-A0A1N6THE0-F1
#
_entry.id   AF-A0A1N6THE0-F1
#
_cell.length_a   1.000
_cell.length_b   1.000
_cell.length_c   1.000
_cell.angle_alpha   90.00
_cell.angle_beta   90.00
_cell.angle_gamma   90.00
#
_symmetry.space_group_name_H-M   'P 1'
#
loop_
_entity.id
_entity.type
_entity.pdbx_description
1 polymer ?
#
loop_
_entity_poly.entity_id
_entity_poly.type
_entity_poly.pdbx_seq_one_letter_code
_entity_poly.pdbx_strand_id
1 'polypeptide(L)'
;MKEKFLLLGGFMLSLQVFSQIGVNTPNPQASLDVVGKPTSTNVFDGIIAPRITGAQLREKTYTPKQQGAMVYVTAADTAPGGQTAEVTSTGYFYFDSNLNRWQKLNSGAVTVGDPTTDAFIDDPSNTMVKLGAASTGAARSSNTDFVIKDNGRVGIGTELPDTALHIKENDNANSNQLKVQATNSSPLINLERTGSTNLSSGTELGKLSFNGKIAGANFPLAGIKANYWGNGTSNSSALTFSTSDRPAVVINENGSMGIGRSDANYAMSPTQKLDVDGNVRFRDVPASMLNSTDMLMALDANGVAKKVDITTPASVLVATRTGPSAKPGDGSSAIMWFENTRLSDNTYLTRVDNGTFKAVKTGLYTINITAHFDQVPEGTLAQNHYRGVTVGVRTTANKLTQHYGSNYMGNGYTNITAVFILNAGEEFHAYSQCDK
;
A
#
# COMPACT_ATOMS: atom_id res chain seq x y z
N MET A 1 -55.63 -99.55 71.59
CA MET A 1 -56.08 -99.32 70.20
C MET A 1 -56.74 -97.94 70.15
N LYS A 2 -56.32 -96.91 69.41
CA LYS A 2 -55.34 -96.71 68.33
C LYS A 2 -54.80 -95.27 68.45
N GLU A 3 -53.58 -95.06 67.98
CA GLU A 3 -52.88 -93.78 67.85
C GLU A 3 -53.59 -92.76 66.95
N LYS A 4 -53.40 -91.45 67.22
CA LYS A 4 -53.37 -90.38 66.21
C LYS A 4 -52.43 -89.25 66.62
N PHE A 5 -51.21 -89.28 66.08
CA PHE A 5 -50.32 -88.12 65.99
C PHE A 5 -50.86 -87.15 64.91
N LEU A 6 -50.93 -85.86 65.23
CA LEU A 6 -51.14 -84.79 64.25
C LEU A 6 -49.91 -83.89 64.28
N LEU A 7 -48.96 -84.17 63.38
CA LEU A 7 -47.80 -83.34 63.08
C LEU A 7 -48.28 -82.09 62.33
N LEU A 8 -48.18 -80.92 62.96
CA LEU A 8 -48.34 -79.63 62.28
C LEU A 8 -46.94 -79.03 62.07
N GLY A 9 -46.29 -79.44 60.98
CA GLY A 9 -45.00 -78.89 60.56
C GLY A 9 -45.15 -77.44 60.12
N GLY A 10 -44.70 -76.50 60.94
CA GLY A 10 -44.63 -75.08 60.59
C GLY A 10 -43.49 -74.80 59.62
N PHE A 11 -43.82 -74.50 58.37
CA PHE A 11 -42.90 -74.05 57.33
C PHE A 11 -42.53 -72.58 57.60
N MET A 12 -41.34 -72.32 58.16
CA MET A 12 -40.82 -70.97 58.37
C MET A 12 -40.20 -70.46 57.05
N LEU A 13 -40.99 -69.74 56.26
CA LEU A 13 -40.54 -69.05 55.06
C LEU A 13 -39.82 -67.75 55.48
N SER A 14 -38.48 -67.74 55.43
CA SER A 14 -37.70 -66.52 55.68
C SER A 14 -37.85 -65.55 54.50
N LEU A 15 -38.74 -64.58 54.62
CA LEU A 15 -38.78 -63.44 53.69
C LEU A 15 -37.63 -62.49 54.03
N GLN A 16 -36.75 -62.24 53.06
CA GLN A 16 -35.75 -61.18 53.17
C GLN A 16 -36.48 -59.83 53.16
N VAL A 17 -36.46 -59.11 54.28
CA VAL A 17 -37.01 -57.76 54.36
C VAL A 17 -35.86 -56.79 54.09
N PHE A 18 -35.92 -56.05 52.98
CA PHE A 18 -34.96 -55.00 52.68
C PHE A 18 -35.15 -53.83 53.64
N SER A 19 -34.05 -53.26 54.16
CA SER A 19 -34.05 -52.14 55.12
C SER A 19 -34.33 -50.75 54.48
N GLN A 20 -35.08 -50.70 53.39
CA GLN A 20 -35.41 -49.45 52.70
C GLN A 20 -36.55 -48.73 53.43
N ILE A 21 -36.43 -47.42 53.57
CA ILE A 21 -37.47 -46.56 54.16
C ILE A 21 -38.20 -45.85 53.02
N GLY A 22 -39.43 -46.26 52.76
CA GLY A 22 -40.36 -45.54 51.87
C GLY A 22 -41.26 -44.60 52.67
N VAL A 23 -41.28 -43.32 52.31
CA VAL A 23 -42.25 -42.33 52.80
C VAL A 23 -43.17 -41.98 51.64
N ASN A 24 -44.48 -42.17 51.83
CA ASN A 24 -45.51 -42.00 50.79
C ASN A 24 -45.36 -42.90 49.54
N THR A 25 -44.54 -43.97 49.59
CA THR A 25 -44.44 -44.99 48.53
C THR A 25 -44.33 -46.40 49.12
N PRO A 26 -45.09 -47.39 48.61
CA PRO A 26 -44.94 -48.78 49.04
C PRO A 26 -43.76 -49.50 48.37
N ASN A 27 -43.19 -48.93 47.31
CA ASN A 27 -42.12 -49.51 46.51
C ASN A 27 -40.90 -48.57 46.47
N PRO A 28 -40.17 -48.38 47.57
CA PRO A 28 -39.04 -47.46 47.63
C PRO A 28 -37.97 -47.80 46.61
N GLN A 29 -37.46 -46.79 45.89
CA GLN A 29 -36.41 -46.94 44.87
C GLN A 29 -35.01 -46.59 45.38
N ALA A 30 -34.88 -46.21 46.65
CA ALA A 30 -33.62 -45.87 47.31
C ALA A 30 -33.64 -46.29 48.79
N SER A 31 -32.51 -46.19 49.48
CA SER A 31 -32.44 -46.46 50.93
C SER A 31 -33.39 -45.58 51.75
N LEU A 32 -33.60 -44.34 51.31
CA LEU A 32 -34.68 -43.45 51.73
C LEU A 32 -35.35 -42.88 50.47
N ASP A 33 -36.60 -43.25 50.23
CA ASP A 33 -37.41 -42.73 49.12
C ASP A 33 -38.59 -41.92 49.67
N VAL A 34 -38.62 -40.63 49.37
CA VAL A 34 -39.66 -39.70 49.83
C VAL A 34 -40.42 -39.18 48.61
N VAL A 35 -41.59 -39.77 48.36
CA VAL A 35 -42.44 -39.38 47.24
C VAL A 35 -43.40 -38.27 47.67
N GLY A 36 -43.39 -37.16 46.94
CA GLY A 36 -44.27 -36.03 47.21
C GLY A 36 -45.74 -36.27 46.80
N LYS A 37 -46.65 -35.41 47.27
CA LYS A 37 -48.06 -35.37 46.85
C LYS A 37 -48.38 -34.00 46.23
N PRO A 38 -47.91 -33.73 45.00
CA PRO A 38 -47.85 -32.38 44.43
C PRO A 38 -49.20 -31.69 44.23
N THR A 39 -50.31 -32.43 44.21
CA THR A 39 -51.67 -31.89 44.04
C THR A 39 -52.41 -31.66 45.36
N SER A 40 -51.85 -32.07 46.50
CA SER A 40 -52.47 -31.92 47.82
C SER A 40 -51.91 -30.70 48.54
N THR A 41 -52.70 -29.63 48.65
CA THR A 41 -52.28 -28.36 49.27
C THR A 41 -52.03 -28.44 50.78
N ASN A 42 -52.44 -29.53 51.43
CA ASN A 42 -52.21 -29.80 52.86
C ASN A 42 -51.07 -30.79 53.12
N VAL A 43 -50.33 -31.20 52.07
CA VAL A 43 -49.14 -32.04 52.19
C VAL A 43 -47.94 -31.23 51.72
N PHE A 44 -47.05 -30.91 52.66
CA PHE A 44 -45.83 -30.15 52.36
C PHE A 44 -44.70 -31.12 52.03
N ASP A 45 -44.37 -31.19 50.74
CA ASP A 45 -43.33 -32.09 50.24
C ASP A 45 -41.93 -31.56 50.59
N GLY A 46 -41.07 -32.43 51.13
CA GLY A 46 -39.66 -32.10 51.39
C GLY A 46 -39.00 -32.96 52.46
N ILE A 47 -37.69 -32.79 52.61
CA ILE A 47 -36.88 -33.35 53.68
C ILE A 47 -36.27 -32.18 54.46
N ILE A 48 -36.58 -32.09 55.75
CA ILE A 48 -36.00 -31.08 56.64
C ILE A 48 -34.79 -31.70 57.34
N ALA A 49 -33.58 -31.23 57.02
CA ALA A 49 -32.37 -31.66 57.72
C ALA A 49 -32.38 -31.21 59.20
N PRO A 50 -31.59 -31.85 60.09
CA PRO A 50 -31.43 -31.39 61.47
C PRO A 50 -31.06 -29.91 61.53
N ARG A 51 -31.81 -29.15 62.33
CA ARG A 51 -31.60 -27.71 62.55
C ARG A 51 -30.65 -27.49 63.70
N ILE A 52 -29.62 -26.66 63.49
CA ILE A 52 -28.59 -26.38 64.50
C ILE A 52 -28.07 -24.95 64.33
N THR A 53 -27.69 -24.25 65.39
CA THR A 53 -26.98 -22.96 65.24
C THR A 53 -25.50 -23.19 64.94
N GLY A 54 -24.80 -22.24 64.31
CA GLY A 54 -23.37 -22.36 64.05
C GLY A 54 -22.55 -22.54 65.34
N ALA A 55 -22.92 -21.83 66.41
CA ALA A 55 -22.31 -22.01 67.73
C ALA A 55 -22.48 -23.44 68.28
N GLN A 56 -23.68 -24.03 68.18
CA GLN A 56 -23.92 -25.43 68.58
C GLN A 56 -23.21 -26.44 67.67
N LEU A 57 -23.02 -26.11 66.39
CA LEU A 57 -22.32 -26.96 65.44
C LEU A 57 -20.82 -26.99 65.74
N ARG A 58 -20.24 -25.87 66.17
CA ARG A 58 -18.82 -25.76 66.57
C ARG A 58 -18.48 -26.62 67.77
N GLU A 59 -19.42 -26.81 68.71
CA GLU A 59 -19.24 -27.69 69.87
C GLU A 59 -19.20 -29.20 69.50
N LYS A 60 -19.39 -29.54 68.22
CA LYS A 60 -19.35 -30.92 67.73
C LYS A 60 -18.12 -31.17 66.88
N THR A 61 -17.54 -32.36 67.01
CA THR A 61 -16.44 -32.82 66.16
C THR A 61 -16.94 -33.92 65.24
N TYR A 62 -16.95 -33.63 63.94
CA TYR A 62 -17.30 -34.59 62.90
C TYR A 62 -16.05 -35.29 62.40
N THR A 63 -16.18 -36.55 61.99
CA THR A 63 -15.08 -37.39 61.50
C THR A 63 -15.39 -37.88 60.08
N PRO A 64 -14.45 -38.55 59.38
CA PRO A 64 -14.73 -39.12 58.05
C PRO A 64 -15.95 -40.06 58.00
N LYS A 65 -16.39 -40.61 59.14
CA LYS A 65 -17.62 -41.42 59.23
C LYS A 65 -18.91 -40.62 58.98
N GLN A 66 -18.86 -39.29 59.04
CA GLN A 66 -19.99 -38.40 58.78
C GLN A 66 -19.83 -37.61 57.46
N GLN A 67 -18.98 -38.07 56.53
CA GLN A 67 -18.88 -37.48 55.19
C GLN A 67 -20.26 -37.32 54.56
N GLY A 68 -20.58 -36.12 54.08
CA GLY A 68 -21.86 -35.83 53.44
C GLY A 68 -23.03 -35.65 54.41
N ALA A 69 -22.80 -35.62 55.73
CA ALA A 69 -23.84 -35.25 56.69
C ALA A 69 -24.35 -33.84 56.39
N MET A 70 -25.67 -33.66 56.33
CA MET A 70 -26.31 -32.38 56.02
C MET A 70 -27.02 -31.81 57.25
N VAL A 71 -26.91 -30.49 57.43
CA VAL A 71 -27.62 -29.74 58.46
C VAL A 71 -28.19 -28.45 57.89
N TYR A 72 -29.27 -27.95 58.49
CA TYR A 72 -29.72 -26.58 58.27
C TYR A 72 -29.23 -25.71 59.42
N VAL A 73 -28.26 -24.84 59.15
CA VAL A 73 -27.76 -23.89 60.12
C VAL A 73 -28.76 -22.75 60.26
N THR A 74 -29.31 -22.55 61.46
CA THR A 74 -30.37 -21.55 61.72
C THR A 74 -29.83 -20.15 62.01
N ALA A 75 -28.58 -20.04 62.50
CA ALA A 75 -27.88 -18.78 62.76
C ALA A 75 -26.37 -18.99 62.57
N ALA A 76 -25.64 -17.96 62.15
CA ALA A 76 -24.19 -18.01 61.97
C ALA A 76 -23.44 -18.45 63.24
N ASP A 77 -22.26 -19.03 63.07
CA ASP A 77 -21.32 -19.23 64.19
C ASP A 77 -20.82 -17.86 64.68
N THR A 78 -20.89 -17.65 66.00
CA THR A 78 -20.48 -16.40 66.64
C THR A 78 -18.97 -16.25 66.77
N ALA A 79 -18.19 -17.33 66.59
CA ALA A 79 -16.74 -17.25 66.41
C ALA A 79 -16.26 -18.39 65.47
N PRO A 80 -16.47 -18.24 64.16
CA PRO A 80 -16.15 -19.27 63.17
C PRO A 80 -14.70 -19.72 63.27
N GLY A 81 -14.47 -21.03 63.33
CA GLY A 81 -13.13 -21.61 63.41
C GLY A 81 -13.15 -23.13 63.26
N GLY A 82 -12.02 -23.73 62.89
CA GLY A 82 -11.94 -25.18 62.66
C GLY A 82 -12.99 -25.66 61.66
N GLN A 83 -13.79 -26.66 62.04
CA GLN A 83 -14.80 -27.25 61.14
C GLN A 83 -15.91 -26.26 60.76
N THR A 84 -16.20 -25.23 61.55
CA THR A 84 -17.27 -24.25 61.29
C THR A 84 -16.77 -22.93 60.71
N ALA A 85 -15.52 -22.86 60.24
CA ALA A 85 -14.91 -21.62 59.72
C ALA A 85 -15.75 -20.92 58.62
N GLU A 86 -16.50 -21.67 57.81
CA GLU A 86 -17.32 -21.13 56.72
C GLU A 86 -18.81 -20.97 57.10
N VAL A 87 -19.18 -21.28 58.35
CA VAL A 87 -20.57 -21.20 58.85
C VAL A 87 -20.90 -19.78 59.31
N THR A 88 -20.80 -18.82 58.39
CA THR A 88 -20.96 -17.38 58.66
C THR A 88 -22.38 -16.86 58.43
N SER A 89 -23.31 -17.73 58.04
CA SER A 89 -24.70 -17.36 57.74
C SER A 89 -25.64 -18.56 57.86
N THR A 90 -26.94 -18.27 57.96
CA THR A 90 -28.01 -19.28 57.89
C THR A 90 -28.01 -19.97 56.51
N GLY A 91 -28.30 -21.28 56.48
CA GLY A 91 -28.42 -22.05 55.25
C GLY A 91 -28.17 -23.55 55.41
N TYR A 92 -28.22 -24.29 54.31
CA TYR A 92 -27.85 -25.70 54.29
C TYR A 92 -26.33 -25.85 54.19
N PHE A 93 -25.77 -26.76 54.97
CA PHE A 93 -24.35 -27.13 54.95
C PHE A 93 -24.20 -28.64 54.89
N TYR A 94 -23.15 -29.14 54.23
CA TYR A 94 -22.70 -30.52 54.34
C TYR A 94 -21.29 -30.60 54.92
N PHE A 95 -20.98 -31.70 55.61
CA PHE A 95 -19.65 -31.94 56.13
C PHE A 95 -18.75 -32.57 55.06
N ASP A 96 -17.64 -31.90 54.74
CA ASP A 96 -16.57 -32.44 53.91
C ASP A 96 -15.35 -32.79 54.77
N SER A 97 -15.11 -34.09 54.93
CA SER A 97 -13.99 -34.64 55.68
C SER A 97 -12.66 -34.54 54.93
N ASN A 98 -12.65 -34.39 53.59
CA ASN A 98 -11.40 -34.16 52.84
C ASN A 98 -10.82 -32.78 53.15
N LEU A 99 -11.70 -31.79 53.31
CA LEU A 99 -11.36 -30.42 53.68
C LEU A 99 -11.49 -30.17 55.19
N ASN A 100 -11.95 -31.17 55.95
CA ASN A 100 -12.25 -31.13 57.39
C ASN A 100 -13.09 -29.91 57.82
N ARG A 101 -14.17 -29.61 57.09
CA ARG A 101 -15.02 -28.44 57.36
C ARG A 101 -16.46 -28.59 56.84
N TRP A 102 -17.34 -27.75 57.37
CA TRP A 102 -18.71 -27.56 56.88
C TRP A 102 -18.72 -26.63 55.69
N GLN A 103 -19.20 -27.11 54.55
CA GLN A 103 -19.35 -26.30 53.34
C GLN A 103 -20.81 -25.95 53.13
N LYS A 104 -21.06 -24.68 52.82
CA LYS A 104 -22.40 -24.21 52.49
C LYS A 104 -22.83 -24.80 51.15
N LEU A 105 -24.04 -25.34 51.10
CA LEU A 105 -24.70 -25.67 49.83
C LEU A 105 -25.13 -24.36 49.18
N ASN A 106 -24.25 -23.81 48.35
CA ASN A 106 -24.54 -22.60 47.59
C ASN A 106 -25.57 -22.90 46.51
N SER A 107 -26.72 -22.23 46.55
CA SER A 107 -27.66 -22.15 45.45
C SER A 107 -27.48 -20.80 44.75
N GLY A 108 -26.52 -20.69 43.82
CA GLY A 108 -26.39 -19.49 42.99
C GLY A 108 -25.00 -19.26 42.42
N ALA A 109 -24.97 -19.06 41.10
CA ALA A 109 -23.86 -18.63 40.24
C ALA A 109 -22.50 -19.30 40.51
N VAL A 110 -22.23 -20.39 39.78
CA VAL A 110 -20.85 -20.65 39.34
C VAL A 110 -20.40 -19.37 38.65
N THR A 111 -19.39 -18.67 39.20
CA THR A 111 -18.75 -17.55 38.51
C THR A 111 -18.38 -18.02 37.12
N VAL A 112 -18.98 -17.39 36.12
CA VAL A 112 -18.87 -17.72 34.70
C VAL A 112 -17.38 -17.64 34.30
N GLY A 113 -16.81 -18.78 33.94
CA GLY A 113 -15.42 -18.91 33.47
C GLY A 113 -14.84 -20.29 33.79
N ASP A 114 -14.10 -20.86 32.84
CA ASP A 114 -13.25 -22.04 33.09
C ASP A 114 -12.14 -21.63 34.09
N PRO A 115 -11.99 -22.30 35.25
CA PRO A 115 -11.00 -21.91 36.26
C PRO A 115 -9.55 -22.30 35.88
N THR A 116 -9.29 -22.80 34.68
CA THR A 116 -7.92 -23.06 34.22
C THR A 116 -7.14 -21.75 34.01
N THR A 117 -5.81 -21.84 34.11
CA THR A 117 -4.94 -20.66 34.10
C THR A 117 -4.81 -19.99 32.72
N ASP A 118 -5.39 -20.60 31.68
CA ASP A 118 -5.38 -20.16 30.28
C ASP A 118 -6.77 -19.82 29.74
N ALA A 119 -7.77 -19.70 30.61
CA ALA A 119 -9.12 -19.34 30.24
C ALA A 119 -9.27 -17.85 29.89
N PHE A 120 -10.27 -17.56 29.05
CA PHE A 120 -10.77 -16.19 28.90
C PHE A 120 -11.52 -15.77 30.17
N ILE A 121 -10.97 -14.76 30.85
CA ILE A 121 -11.48 -14.26 32.12
C ILE A 121 -12.16 -12.91 31.86
N ASP A 122 -13.38 -12.75 32.37
CA ASP A 122 -14.06 -11.45 32.43
C ASP A 122 -13.35 -10.55 33.46
N ASP A 123 -12.89 -9.38 33.02
CA ASP A 123 -12.26 -8.35 33.84
C ASP A 123 -13.16 -7.11 33.85
N PRO A 124 -14.22 -7.11 34.69
CA PRO A 124 -15.18 -6.02 34.74
C PRO A 124 -14.54 -4.72 35.25
N SER A 125 -13.41 -4.80 35.97
CA SER A 125 -12.68 -3.61 36.43
C SER A 125 -12.01 -2.86 35.28
N ASN A 126 -11.65 -3.57 34.20
CA ASN A 126 -11.01 -3.02 33.01
C ASN A 126 -11.90 -3.08 31.75
N THR A 127 -13.18 -3.46 31.88
CA THR A 127 -14.16 -3.52 30.77
C THR A 127 -13.68 -4.36 29.58
N MET A 128 -13.13 -5.54 29.89
CA MET A 128 -12.56 -6.42 28.88
C MET A 128 -12.59 -7.90 29.30
N VAL A 129 -12.49 -8.78 28.31
CA VAL A 129 -12.15 -10.19 28.47
C VAL A 129 -10.68 -10.38 28.09
N LYS A 130 -9.91 -11.10 28.91
CA LYS A 130 -8.46 -11.32 28.70
C LYS A 130 -8.01 -12.75 28.95
N LEU A 131 -6.87 -13.10 28.37
CA LEU A 131 -6.07 -14.25 28.80
C LEU A 131 -5.07 -13.78 29.86
N GLY A 132 -5.36 -14.05 31.14
CA GLY A 132 -4.61 -13.47 32.28
C GLY A 132 -3.23 -14.09 32.53
N ALA A 133 -2.96 -15.28 32.00
CA ALA A 133 -1.69 -15.97 32.16
C ALA A 133 -1.29 -16.71 30.86
N ALA A 134 -0.05 -17.20 30.82
CA ALA A 134 0.41 -18.11 29.78
C ALA A 134 -0.22 -19.50 29.95
N SER A 135 -0.07 -20.38 28.96
CA SER A 135 -0.55 -21.77 29.04
C SER A 135 0.09 -22.58 30.18
N THR A 136 1.22 -22.12 30.73
CA THR A 136 1.88 -22.69 31.91
C THR A 136 1.35 -22.14 33.24
N GLY A 137 0.42 -21.18 33.18
CA GLY A 137 -0.10 -20.44 34.31
C GLY A 137 0.83 -19.36 34.87
N ALA A 138 2.00 -19.14 34.28
CA ALA A 138 2.85 -18.01 34.59
C ALA A 138 2.21 -16.69 34.12
N ALA A 139 2.57 -15.56 34.76
CA ALA A 139 2.20 -14.25 34.27
C ALA A 139 2.71 -14.05 32.84
N ARG A 140 1.89 -13.40 32.00
CA ARG A 140 2.29 -13.06 30.63
C ARG A 140 3.38 -11.99 30.66
N SER A 141 4.34 -12.10 29.74
CA SER A 141 5.32 -11.03 29.51
C SER A 141 4.62 -9.77 29.00
N SER A 142 5.19 -8.59 29.28
CA SER A 142 4.66 -7.33 28.74
C SER A 142 4.49 -7.40 27.22
N ASN A 143 3.46 -6.73 26.69
CA ASN A 143 3.12 -6.72 25.27
C ASN A 143 2.82 -8.11 24.68
N THR A 144 2.37 -9.10 25.48
CA THR A 144 1.92 -10.40 24.95
C THR A 144 0.43 -10.65 25.17
N ASP A 145 -0.31 -9.63 25.60
CA ASP A 145 -1.72 -9.74 25.97
C ASP A 145 -2.60 -10.06 24.77
N PHE A 146 -3.68 -10.81 25.01
CA PHE A 146 -4.79 -10.91 24.08
C PHE A 146 -6.03 -10.42 24.81
N VAL A 147 -6.58 -9.31 24.36
CA VAL A 147 -7.72 -8.63 25.01
C VAL A 147 -8.85 -8.39 24.03
N ILE A 148 -10.08 -8.50 24.51
CA ILE A 148 -11.30 -8.10 23.83
C ILE A 148 -12.03 -7.11 24.74
N LYS A 149 -12.12 -5.84 24.35
CA LYS A 149 -12.85 -4.82 25.12
C LYS A 149 -14.35 -4.94 24.91
N ASP A 150 -15.15 -4.47 25.87
CA ASP A 150 -16.62 -4.44 25.78
C ASP A 150 -17.14 -3.65 24.58
N ASN A 151 -16.34 -2.70 24.07
CA ASN A 151 -16.64 -1.96 22.85
C ASN A 151 -16.24 -2.68 21.55
N GLY A 152 -15.85 -3.96 21.63
CA GLY A 152 -15.53 -4.83 20.50
C GLY A 152 -14.11 -4.72 19.96
N ARG A 153 -13.24 -3.89 20.56
CA ARG A 153 -11.83 -3.78 20.10
C ARG A 153 -11.01 -4.98 20.57
N VAL A 154 -10.17 -5.50 19.67
CA VAL A 154 -9.24 -6.60 19.94
C VAL A 154 -7.81 -6.07 19.96
N GLY A 155 -7.10 -6.34 21.05
CA GLY A 155 -5.67 -6.06 21.21
C GLY A 155 -4.86 -7.35 21.21
N ILE A 156 -3.82 -7.41 20.39
CA ILE A 156 -2.80 -8.46 20.41
C ILE A 156 -1.47 -7.78 20.73
N GLY A 157 -0.88 -8.14 21.85
CA GLY A 157 0.30 -7.50 22.41
C GLY A 157 0.06 -6.13 23.06
N THR A 158 -1.20 -5.78 23.34
CA THR A 158 -1.55 -4.54 24.04
C THR A 158 -2.92 -4.64 24.72
N GLU A 159 -3.04 -4.12 25.94
CA GLU A 159 -4.32 -3.97 26.65
C GLU A 159 -5.08 -2.69 26.26
N LEU A 160 -4.44 -1.80 25.48
CA LEU A 160 -4.98 -0.51 25.05
C LEU A 160 -5.07 -0.44 23.52
N PRO A 161 -5.97 -1.23 22.88
CA PRO A 161 -6.19 -1.14 21.44
C PRO A 161 -6.81 0.22 21.05
N ASP A 162 -6.09 0.96 20.20
CA ASP A 162 -6.52 2.27 19.68
C ASP A 162 -7.45 2.14 18.46
N THR A 163 -7.39 0.99 17.77
CA THR A 163 -8.20 0.60 16.61
C THR A 163 -9.04 -0.64 16.91
N ALA A 164 -9.95 -1.01 16.00
CA ALA A 164 -10.78 -2.22 16.15
C ALA A 164 -9.96 -3.50 16.29
N LEU A 165 -8.87 -3.61 15.54
CA LEU A 165 -7.81 -4.61 15.73
C LEU A 165 -6.50 -3.85 15.86
N HIS A 166 -5.80 -4.01 16.98
CA HIS A 166 -4.46 -3.45 17.20
C HIS A 166 -3.49 -4.60 17.49
N ILE A 167 -2.56 -4.84 16.56
CA ILE A 167 -1.49 -5.81 16.72
C ILE A 167 -0.20 -5.04 17.00
N LYS A 168 0.29 -5.14 18.22
CA LYS A 168 1.52 -4.52 18.67
C LYS A 168 2.60 -5.59 18.80
N GLU A 169 3.81 -5.26 18.36
CA GLU A 169 4.96 -6.15 18.54
C GLU A 169 5.24 -6.39 20.03
N ASN A 170 5.69 -7.61 20.33
CA ASN A 170 6.02 -8.10 21.67
C ASN A 170 7.53 -8.11 21.95
N ASP A 171 8.29 -7.23 21.28
CA ASP A 171 9.75 -7.10 21.37
C ASP A 171 10.55 -8.40 21.09
N ASN A 172 9.91 -9.42 20.53
CA ASN A 172 10.56 -10.68 20.16
C ASN A 172 11.17 -10.59 18.75
N ALA A 173 12.39 -11.12 18.60
CA ALA A 173 13.06 -11.15 17.30
C ALA A 173 12.20 -11.87 16.23
N ASN A 174 12.09 -11.26 15.05
CA ASN A 174 11.30 -11.74 13.90
C ASN A 174 9.78 -11.78 14.11
N SER A 175 9.24 -11.00 15.04
CA SER A 175 7.79 -10.89 15.25
C SER A 175 7.12 -10.05 14.15
N ASN A 176 6.74 -10.70 13.04
CA ASN A 176 5.88 -10.08 12.03
C ASN A 176 4.45 -10.01 12.58
N GLN A 177 3.86 -8.82 12.60
CA GLN A 177 2.54 -8.59 13.21
C GLN A 177 1.41 -9.24 12.42
N LEU A 178 1.51 -9.30 11.08
CA LEU A 178 0.50 -9.91 10.21
C LEU A 178 1.15 -10.75 9.12
N LYS A 179 0.78 -12.03 9.06
CA LYS A 179 1.13 -12.95 7.97
C LYS A 179 -0.15 -13.48 7.33
N VAL A 180 -0.29 -13.29 6.02
CA VAL A 180 -1.38 -13.86 5.21
C VAL A 180 -0.78 -14.87 4.24
N GLN A 181 -1.14 -16.15 4.40
CA GLN A 181 -0.57 -17.24 3.61
C GLN A 181 -1.70 -18.13 3.05
N ALA A 182 -1.51 -18.58 1.81
CA ALA A 182 -2.38 -19.53 1.15
C ALA A 182 -1.55 -20.53 0.33
N THR A 183 -2.08 -21.74 0.12
CA THR A 183 -1.39 -22.85 -0.58
C THR A 183 -1.93 -23.12 -1.98
N ASN A 184 -3.23 -22.92 -2.19
CA ASN A 184 -3.92 -23.26 -3.44
C ASN A 184 -4.36 -22.04 -4.26
N SER A 185 -4.30 -20.84 -3.65
CA SER A 185 -4.70 -19.57 -4.26
C SER A 185 -3.74 -18.46 -3.78
N SER A 186 -3.71 -17.33 -4.49
CA SER A 186 -2.99 -16.14 -4.02
C SER A 186 -3.59 -15.62 -2.71
N PRO A 187 -2.79 -15.30 -1.69
CA PRO A 187 -3.27 -14.60 -0.50
C PRO A 187 -3.80 -13.22 -0.87
N LEU A 188 -4.83 -12.75 -0.17
CA LEU A 188 -5.50 -11.48 -0.42
C LEU A 188 -5.66 -10.70 0.89
N ILE A 189 -5.43 -9.39 0.83
CA ILE A 189 -5.93 -8.43 1.82
C ILE A 189 -6.93 -7.55 1.07
N ASN A 190 -8.21 -7.67 1.41
CA ASN A 190 -9.27 -6.86 0.80
C ASN A 190 -9.57 -5.64 1.68
N LEU A 191 -9.58 -4.46 1.07
CA LEU A 191 -10.05 -3.22 1.70
C LEU A 191 -11.32 -2.79 0.99
N GLU A 192 -12.45 -2.94 1.68
CA GLU A 192 -13.76 -2.67 1.10
C GLU A 192 -14.45 -1.53 1.83
N ARG A 193 -14.92 -0.55 1.07
CA ARG A 193 -15.78 0.52 1.56
C ARG A 193 -17.19 0.30 1.03
N THR A 194 -18.08 -0.16 1.90
CA THR A 194 -19.49 -0.43 1.57
C THR A 194 -20.43 0.58 2.22
N GLY A 195 -21.68 0.61 1.79
CA GLY A 195 -22.74 1.47 2.31
C GLY A 195 -24.10 1.09 1.74
N SER A 196 -25.16 1.80 2.13
CA SER A 196 -26.53 1.57 1.63
C SER A 196 -26.79 2.16 0.24
N THR A 197 -25.85 2.94 -0.29
CA THR A 197 -25.91 3.61 -1.60
C THR A 197 -24.59 3.42 -2.36
N ASN A 198 -24.60 3.61 -3.67
CA ASN A 198 -23.39 3.62 -4.49
C ASN A 198 -22.41 4.74 -4.06
N LEU A 199 -21.12 4.52 -4.30
CA LEU A 199 -20.06 5.48 -4.00
C LEU A 199 -20.18 6.73 -4.89
N SER A 200 -19.84 7.89 -4.33
CA SER A 200 -19.70 9.15 -5.07
C SER A 200 -18.27 9.37 -5.56
N SER A 201 -18.12 10.10 -6.66
CA SER A 201 -16.80 10.47 -7.19
C SER A 201 -15.96 11.22 -6.15
N GLY A 202 -14.66 10.90 -6.08
CA GLY A 202 -13.70 11.40 -5.10
C GLY A 202 -13.57 10.55 -3.83
N THR A 203 -14.45 9.57 -3.61
CA THR A 203 -14.47 8.77 -2.37
C THR A 203 -13.21 7.94 -2.18
N GLU A 204 -12.54 8.05 -1.02
CA GLU A 204 -11.42 7.16 -0.65
C GLU A 204 -11.93 5.74 -0.36
N LEU A 205 -11.41 4.75 -1.07
CA LEU A 205 -11.78 3.33 -0.91
C LEU A 205 -11.04 2.68 0.25
N GLY A 206 -9.76 3.03 0.41
CA GLY A 206 -8.88 2.48 1.43
C GLY A 206 -7.46 2.98 1.25
N LYS A 207 -6.67 2.82 2.32
CA LYS A 207 -5.29 3.30 2.39
C LYS A 207 -4.42 2.35 3.20
N LEU A 208 -3.23 2.06 2.67
CA LEU A 208 -2.09 1.57 3.43
C LEU A 208 -1.25 2.79 3.84
N SER A 209 -1.12 3.02 5.14
CA SER A 209 -0.45 4.21 5.68
C SER A 209 0.82 3.83 6.43
N PHE A 210 1.91 4.49 6.09
CA PHE A 210 3.18 4.39 6.79
C PHE A 210 3.31 5.61 7.71
N ASN A 211 3.16 5.38 9.01
CA ASN A 211 3.19 6.41 10.03
C ASN A 211 4.54 6.41 10.76
N GLY A 212 4.95 7.57 11.26
CA GLY A 212 6.15 7.71 12.08
C GLY A 212 6.00 8.82 13.10
N LYS A 213 6.82 8.77 14.15
CA LYS A 213 6.81 9.77 15.22
C LYS A 213 7.70 10.95 14.85
N ILE A 214 7.10 12.13 14.67
CA ILE A 214 7.81 13.39 14.39
C ILE A 214 7.40 14.41 15.44
N ALA A 215 8.39 15.09 16.03
CA ALA A 215 8.17 16.12 17.06
C ALA A 215 7.22 15.69 18.20
N GLY A 216 7.26 14.41 18.59
CA GLY A 216 6.48 13.87 19.70
C GLY A 216 5.12 13.27 19.35
N ALA A 217 4.61 13.44 18.12
CA ALA A 217 3.33 12.90 17.68
C ALA A 217 3.47 11.95 16.48
N ASN A 218 2.49 11.07 16.30
CA ASN A 218 2.45 10.15 15.16
C ASN A 218 1.81 10.85 13.96
N PHE A 219 2.50 10.84 12.82
CA PHE A 219 2.03 11.42 11.57
C PHE A 219 2.10 10.41 10.42
N PRO A 220 1.17 10.50 9.45
CA PRO A 220 1.33 9.80 8.17
C PRO A 220 2.49 10.41 7.40
N LEU A 221 3.46 9.58 7.03
CA LEU A 221 4.66 10.03 6.29
C LEU A 221 4.59 9.62 4.83
N ALA A 222 4.10 8.41 4.57
CA ALA A 222 3.90 7.91 3.23
C ALA A 222 2.65 7.02 3.19
N GLY A 223 2.20 6.67 1.98
CA GLY A 223 1.10 5.74 1.85
C GLY A 223 0.75 5.38 0.42
N ILE A 224 -0.13 4.40 0.31
CA ILE A 224 -0.78 3.98 -0.92
C ILE A 224 -2.28 4.09 -0.69
N LYS A 225 -2.96 4.84 -1.55
CA LYS A 225 -4.40 5.11 -1.41
C LYS A 225 -5.11 4.84 -2.72
N ALA A 226 -6.31 4.27 -2.64
CA ALA A 226 -7.22 4.15 -3.78
C ALA A 226 -8.42 5.09 -3.60
N ASN A 227 -8.81 5.76 -4.68
CA ASN A 227 -9.99 6.61 -4.75
C ASN A 227 -10.92 6.14 -5.86
N TYR A 228 -12.22 6.19 -5.58
CA TYR A 228 -13.27 6.03 -6.57
C TYR A 228 -13.51 7.36 -7.28
N TRP A 229 -13.53 7.35 -8.61
CA TRP A 229 -13.78 8.53 -9.46
C TRP A 229 -14.98 8.34 -10.38
N GLY A 230 -15.65 7.20 -10.31
CA GLY A 230 -16.86 6.92 -11.07
C GLY A 230 -18.10 7.68 -10.60
N ASN A 231 -19.21 7.36 -11.26
CA ASN A 231 -20.53 7.97 -11.08
C ASN A 231 -21.52 7.05 -10.33
N GLY A 232 -21.02 6.03 -9.65
CA GLY A 232 -21.80 4.99 -9.00
C GLY A 232 -22.13 3.78 -9.89
N THR A 233 -21.79 3.80 -11.19
CA THR A 233 -22.00 2.66 -12.11
C THR A 233 -20.74 2.22 -12.83
N SER A 234 -19.77 3.11 -13.05
CA SER A 234 -18.44 2.75 -13.56
C SER A 234 -17.49 2.33 -12.43
N ASN A 235 -16.45 1.58 -12.76
CA ASN A 235 -15.35 1.23 -11.85
C ASN A 235 -14.18 2.24 -11.93
N SER A 236 -14.44 3.44 -12.47
CA SER A 236 -13.42 4.49 -12.59
C SER A 236 -12.82 4.79 -11.23
N SER A 237 -11.51 4.67 -11.15
CA SER A 237 -10.74 4.76 -9.91
C SER A 237 -9.32 5.16 -10.20
N ALA A 238 -8.64 5.67 -9.17
CA ALA A 238 -7.24 6.05 -9.23
C ALA A 238 -6.46 5.46 -8.06
N LEU A 239 -5.19 5.17 -8.30
CA LEU A 239 -4.23 4.74 -7.28
C LEU A 239 -3.19 5.85 -7.08
N THR A 240 -2.96 6.22 -5.82
CA THR A 240 -2.02 7.28 -5.44
C THR A 240 -0.94 6.73 -4.52
N PHE A 241 0.31 7.03 -4.84
CA PHE A 241 1.45 6.89 -3.94
C PHE A 241 1.79 8.27 -3.37
N SER A 242 1.86 8.34 -2.04
CA SER A 242 2.10 9.59 -1.32
C SER A 242 3.38 9.52 -0.52
N THR A 243 4.11 10.64 -0.48
CA THR A 243 5.32 10.85 0.33
C THR A 243 5.25 12.22 0.98
N SER A 244 5.70 12.35 2.22
CA SER A 244 5.54 13.57 3.03
C SER A 244 4.08 14.01 3.09
N ASP A 245 3.16 13.04 3.22
CA ASP A 245 1.70 13.23 3.20
C ASP A 245 1.16 13.97 1.96
N ARG A 246 1.87 13.87 0.83
CA ARG A 246 1.50 14.51 -0.43
C ARG A 246 1.54 13.52 -1.60
N PRO A 247 0.61 13.59 -2.56
CA PRO A 247 0.66 12.80 -3.78
C PRO A 247 1.97 13.02 -4.54
N ALA A 248 2.70 11.93 -4.80
CA ALA A 248 3.96 11.95 -5.54
C ALA A 248 3.83 11.23 -6.89
N VAL A 249 2.98 10.19 -6.94
CA VAL A 249 2.60 9.47 -8.16
C VAL A 249 1.11 9.16 -8.13
N VAL A 250 0.42 9.39 -9.24
CA VAL A 250 -0.98 8.97 -9.45
C VAL A 250 -1.09 8.18 -10.73
N ILE A 251 -1.85 7.09 -10.69
CA ILE A 251 -2.34 6.38 -11.88
C ILE A 251 -3.86 6.55 -11.91
N ASN A 252 -4.37 7.19 -12.96
CA ASN A 252 -5.80 7.47 -13.09
C ASN A 252 -6.55 6.32 -13.80
N GLU A 253 -7.85 6.48 -13.98
CA GLU A 253 -8.75 5.51 -14.59
C GLU A 253 -8.42 5.18 -16.05
N ASN A 254 -7.71 6.08 -16.74
CA ASN A 254 -7.26 5.88 -18.12
C ASN A 254 -5.88 5.19 -18.19
N GLY A 255 -5.32 4.79 -17.05
CA GLY A 255 -3.97 4.24 -16.95
C GLY A 255 -2.86 5.25 -17.25
N SER A 256 -3.16 6.54 -17.15
CA SER A 256 -2.15 7.60 -17.26
C SER A 256 -1.49 7.83 -15.90
N MET A 257 -0.16 7.88 -15.90
CA MET A 257 0.66 8.10 -14.72
C MET A 257 1.16 9.54 -14.66
N GLY A 258 0.88 10.23 -13.56
CA GLY A 258 1.46 11.55 -13.24
C GLY A 258 2.55 11.43 -12.18
N ILE A 259 3.68 12.13 -12.35
CA ILE A 259 4.81 12.15 -11.40
C ILE A 259 5.19 13.60 -11.08
N GLY A 260 5.35 13.91 -9.79
CA GLY A 260 5.95 15.16 -9.30
C GLY A 260 5.10 16.43 -9.40
N ARG A 261 3.94 16.40 -10.07
CA ARG A 261 3.11 17.60 -10.27
C ARG A 261 2.63 18.18 -8.94
N SER A 262 3.06 19.42 -8.66
CA SER A 262 2.58 20.19 -7.51
C SER A 262 1.68 21.34 -8.00
N ASP A 263 0.39 21.09 -8.16
CA ASP A 263 -0.56 22.21 -8.16
C ASP A 263 -0.87 22.65 -6.71
N ALA A 264 -1.59 23.77 -6.55
CA ALA A 264 -1.91 24.34 -5.25
C ALA A 264 -2.73 23.40 -4.35
N ASN A 265 -3.36 22.36 -4.93
CA ASN A 265 -4.16 21.36 -4.22
C ASN A 265 -3.49 19.98 -4.19
N TYR A 266 -2.25 19.88 -4.68
CA TYR A 266 -1.51 18.64 -4.87
C TYR A 266 -2.29 17.57 -5.67
N ALA A 267 -3.17 18.02 -6.57
CA ALA A 267 -3.88 17.15 -7.49
C ALA A 267 -2.98 16.81 -8.68
N MET A 268 -2.87 15.51 -8.97
CA MET A 268 -2.15 15.02 -10.14
C MET A 268 -3.17 14.61 -11.20
N SER A 269 -3.25 15.38 -12.29
CA SER A 269 -4.14 15.12 -13.42
C SER A 269 -3.30 14.90 -14.68
N PRO A 270 -2.74 13.70 -14.89
CA PRO A 270 -1.88 13.44 -16.04
C PRO A 270 -2.65 13.60 -17.35
N THR A 271 -2.09 14.39 -18.25
CA THR A 271 -2.65 14.69 -19.58
C THR A 271 -2.12 13.77 -20.66
N GLN A 272 -1.01 13.08 -20.38
CA GLN A 272 -0.39 12.06 -21.21
C GLN A 272 -0.23 10.76 -20.42
N LYS A 273 0.07 9.65 -21.12
CA LYS A 273 0.24 8.32 -20.47
C LYS A 273 1.34 8.32 -19.40
N LEU A 274 2.40 9.09 -19.63
CA LEU A 274 3.40 9.42 -18.63
C LEU A 274 3.55 10.95 -18.66
N ASP A 275 3.15 11.60 -17.58
CA ASP A 275 3.19 13.05 -17.41
C ASP A 275 4.10 13.37 -16.21
N VAL A 276 5.25 13.98 -16.50
CA VAL A 276 6.28 14.25 -15.49
C VAL A 276 6.45 15.76 -15.35
N ASP A 277 6.21 16.27 -14.15
CA ASP A 277 6.52 17.65 -13.80
C ASP A 277 7.99 17.75 -13.38
N GLY A 278 8.83 18.10 -14.35
CA GLY A 278 10.28 18.23 -14.18
C GLY A 278 11.09 17.37 -15.15
N ASN A 279 12.39 17.31 -14.91
CA ASN A 279 13.33 16.60 -15.80
C ASN A 279 13.29 15.09 -15.58
N VAL A 280 13.37 14.32 -16.67
CA VAL A 280 13.55 12.87 -16.64
C VAL A 280 15.03 12.53 -16.86
N ARG A 281 15.62 11.76 -15.93
CA ARG A 281 16.98 11.23 -16.07
C ARG A 281 16.93 9.73 -16.35
N PHE A 282 17.51 9.32 -17.48
CA PHE A 282 17.82 7.93 -17.76
C PHE A 282 19.26 7.62 -17.34
N ARG A 283 19.48 6.54 -16.60
CA ARG A 283 20.81 6.05 -16.20
C ARG A 283 21.10 4.75 -16.94
N ASP A 284 22.37 4.50 -17.20
CA ASP A 284 22.83 3.26 -17.83
C ASP A 284 22.14 2.96 -19.17
N VAL A 285 21.83 4.01 -19.94
CA VAL A 285 21.32 3.89 -21.31
C VAL A 285 22.43 3.24 -22.16
N PRO A 286 22.22 2.03 -22.72
CA PRO A 286 23.26 1.34 -23.46
C PRO A 286 23.67 2.12 -24.70
N ALA A 287 24.98 2.12 -24.99
CA ALA A 287 25.49 2.65 -26.26
C ALA A 287 25.23 1.63 -27.37
N SER A 288 24.71 2.09 -28.50
CA SER A 288 24.56 1.32 -29.74
C SER A 288 24.81 2.23 -30.93
N MET A 289 25.13 1.63 -32.08
CA MET A 289 25.10 2.31 -33.36
C MET A 289 23.64 2.59 -33.76
N LEU A 290 23.42 3.68 -34.49
CA LEU A 290 22.11 4.02 -35.06
C LEU A 290 21.81 3.11 -36.26
N ASN A 291 20.60 2.56 -36.30
CA ASN A 291 20.07 1.75 -37.40
C ASN A 291 19.00 2.50 -38.19
N SER A 292 18.66 2.00 -39.38
CA SER A 292 17.65 2.62 -40.26
C SER A 292 16.23 2.65 -39.69
N THR A 293 15.95 1.88 -38.64
CA THR A 293 14.68 1.85 -37.91
C THR A 293 14.65 2.76 -36.68
N ASP A 294 15.78 3.37 -36.33
CA ASP A 294 15.87 4.20 -35.13
C ASP A 294 15.26 5.57 -35.38
N MET A 295 14.73 6.15 -34.30
CA MET A 295 14.11 7.47 -34.31
C MET A 295 14.60 8.29 -33.12
N LEU A 296 14.60 9.60 -33.29
CA LEU A 296 14.82 10.54 -32.19
C LEU A 296 13.50 10.78 -31.46
N MET A 297 13.55 10.89 -30.14
CA MET A 297 12.43 11.40 -29.35
C MET A 297 12.59 12.91 -29.24
N ALA A 298 11.62 13.65 -29.74
CA ALA A 298 11.57 15.11 -29.63
C ALA A 298 10.36 15.53 -28.79
N LEU A 299 10.48 16.67 -28.11
CA LEU A 299 9.37 17.28 -27.38
C LEU A 299 8.77 18.42 -28.22
N ASP A 300 7.45 18.57 -28.15
CA ASP A 300 6.80 19.79 -28.64
C ASP A 300 6.84 20.93 -27.60
N ALA A 301 6.23 22.07 -27.92
CA ALA A 301 6.22 23.25 -27.05
C ALA A 301 5.51 23.03 -25.71
N ASN A 302 4.65 22.01 -25.62
CA ASN A 302 3.93 21.64 -24.40
C ASN A 302 4.63 20.47 -23.66
N GLY A 303 5.80 20.03 -24.12
CA GLY A 303 6.54 18.92 -23.51
C GLY A 303 6.01 17.54 -23.91
N VAL A 304 5.08 17.43 -24.88
CA VAL A 304 4.60 16.13 -25.34
C VAL A 304 5.64 15.50 -26.26
N ALA A 305 6.05 14.29 -25.93
CA ALA A 305 7.06 13.57 -26.69
C ALA A 305 6.49 12.90 -27.93
N LYS A 306 7.24 12.98 -29.03
CA LYS A 306 6.95 12.30 -30.29
C LYS A 306 8.23 11.70 -30.88
N LYS A 307 8.05 10.67 -31.70
CA LYS A 307 9.11 10.08 -32.50
C LYS A 307 9.33 10.93 -33.76
N VAL A 308 10.58 11.17 -34.11
CA VAL A 308 11.01 11.92 -35.29
C VAL A 308 12.03 11.07 -36.04
N ASP A 309 11.78 10.87 -37.33
CA ASP A 309 12.68 10.10 -38.19
C ASP A 309 14.07 10.73 -38.23
N ILE A 310 15.11 9.89 -38.22
CA ILE A 310 16.51 10.32 -38.33
C ILE A 310 16.97 10.39 -39.79
N THR A 311 16.04 10.33 -40.75
CA THR A 311 16.37 10.33 -42.17
C THR A 311 17.16 11.59 -42.52
N THR A 312 18.37 11.40 -43.05
CA THR A 312 19.20 12.48 -43.58
C THR A 312 18.37 13.37 -44.50
N PRO A 313 18.50 14.70 -44.47
CA PRO A 313 17.73 15.57 -45.36
C PRO A 313 17.94 15.11 -46.81
N ALA A 314 16.86 14.70 -47.48
CA ALA A 314 16.89 14.15 -48.83
C ALA A 314 17.26 15.19 -49.91
N SER A 315 17.47 16.46 -49.52
CA SER A 315 17.69 17.58 -50.43
C SER A 315 19.14 18.06 -50.37
N VAL A 316 19.95 17.54 -51.29
CA VAL A 316 21.28 18.02 -51.64
C VAL A 316 21.17 18.75 -52.98
N LEU A 317 21.57 20.02 -52.99
CA LEU A 317 21.74 20.81 -54.21
C LEU A 317 23.24 20.95 -54.49
N VAL A 318 23.67 20.57 -55.70
CA VAL A 318 25.02 20.81 -56.21
C VAL A 318 24.91 21.70 -57.45
N ALA A 319 25.52 22.88 -57.41
CA ALA A 319 25.61 23.78 -58.55
C ALA A 319 27.08 23.94 -58.98
N THR A 320 27.34 23.78 -60.27
CA THR A 320 28.71 23.84 -60.82
C THR A 320 28.80 24.79 -62.00
N ARG A 321 29.95 25.45 -62.08
CA ARG A 321 30.36 26.27 -63.21
C ARG A 321 31.52 25.57 -63.92
N THR A 322 31.48 25.43 -65.25
CA THR A 322 32.55 24.76 -66.01
C THR A 322 33.46 25.72 -66.78
N GLY A 323 33.02 26.95 -67.03
CA GLY A 323 33.81 28.00 -67.69
C GLY A 323 34.32 29.09 -66.73
N PRO A 324 35.33 29.89 -67.12
CA PRO A 324 35.79 31.01 -66.31
C PRO A 324 34.72 32.11 -66.20
N SER A 325 34.72 32.88 -65.11
CA SER A 325 33.99 34.15 -65.01
C SER A 325 34.96 35.29 -64.74
N ALA A 326 35.06 36.26 -65.66
CA ALA A 326 35.88 37.43 -65.45
C ALA A 326 35.21 38.39 -64.45
N LYS A 327 35.99 38.90 -63.48
CA LYS A 327 35.54 39.88 -62.49
C LYS A 327 36.52 41.05 -62.44
N PRO A 328 36.05 42.31 -62.47
CA PRO A 328 36.93 43.44 -62.29
C PRO A 328 37.51 43.45 -60.86
N GLY A 329 38.77 43.81 -60.73
CA GLY A 329 39.43 43.99 -59.42
C GLY A 329 39.11 45.34 -58.77
N ASP A 330 37.87 45.82 -58.88
CA ASP A 330 37.44 47.14 -58.39
C ASP A 330 36.76 47.08 -57.01
N GLY A 331 36.75 45.89 -56.39
CA GLY A 331 36.07 45.63 -55.13
C GLY A 331 34.55 45.53 -55.21
N SER A 332 33.97 45.47 -56.42
CA SER A 332 32.55 45.18 -56.55
C SER A 332 32.24 43.72 -56.24
N SER A 333 31.21 43.48 -55.42
CA SER A 333 30.68 42.12 -55.20
C SER A 333 29.79 41.70 -56.36
N ALA A 334 29.96 40.48 -56.85
CA ALA A 334 29.16 39.94 -57.94
C ALA A 334 28.70 38.50 -57.66
N ILE A 335 27.47 38.18 -58.09
CA ILE A 335 26.91 36.84 -57.97
C ILE A 335 27.75 35.85 -58.79
N MET A 336 27.96 34.65 -58.23
CA MET A 336 28.52 33.52 -58.95
C MET A 336 27.41 32.77 -59.70
N TRP A 337 27.61 32.60 -61.00
CA TRP A 337 26.66 31.94 -61.87
C TRP A 337 27.13 30.52 -62.18
N PHE A 338 26.26 29.55 -61.92
CA PHE A 338 26.47 28.13 -62.14
C PHE A 338 25.62 27.71 -63.34
N GLU A 339 26.22 27.11 -64.38
CA GLU A 339 25.44 26.65 -65.54
C GLU A 339 24.65 25.38 -65.20
N ASN A 340 25.27 24.48 -64.43
CA ASN A 340 24.70 23.18 -64.11
C ASN A 340 24.21 23.15 -62.66
N THR A 341 23.04 22.56 -62.43
CA THR A 341 22.53 22.33 -61.08
C THR A 341 21.87 20.96 -61.01
N ARG A 342 22.29 20.16 -60.02
CA ARG A 342 21.68 18.88 -59.67
C ARG A 342 21.02 19.01 -58.30
N LEU A 343 19.74 18.68 -58.22
CA LEU A 343 18.97 18.72 -56.99
C LEU A 343 18.40 17.32 -56.74
N SER A 344 18.72 16.71 -55.59
CA SER A 344 18.22 15.37 -55.27
C SER A 344 16.73 15.35 -54.87
N ASP A 345 16.25 16.44 -54.29
CA ASP A 345 14.86 16.65 -53.86
C ASP A 345 14.60 18.17 -53.77
N ASN A 346 13.46 18.64 -54.28
CA ASN A 346 13.07 20.05 -54.24
C ASN A 346 12.20 20.45 -53.04
N THR A 347 11.95 19.51 -52.11
CA THR A 347 11.10 19.74 -50.92
C THR A 347 11.67 20.80 -49.97
N TYR A 348 12.99 21.00 -49.94
CA TYR A 348 13.66 21.89 -48.99
C TYR A 348 14.45 23.03 -49.66
N LEU A 349 14.93 22.84 -50.89
CA LEU A 349 15.69 23.82 -51.67
C LEU A 349 15.20 23.82 -53.11
N THR A 350 15.20 24.99 -53.75
CA THR A 350 14.96 25.09 -55.19
C THR A 350 15.88 26.12 -55.83
N ARG A 351 16.12 25.98 -57.14
CA ARG A 351 16.86 26.95 -57.94
C ARG A 351 15.88 28.01 -58.46
N VAL A 352 16.23 29.28 -58.28
CA VAL A 352 15.45 30.41 -58.82
C VAL A 352 15.98 30.79 -60.20
N ASP A 353 17.30 30.96 -60.31
CA ASP A 353 18.00 31.27 -61.57
C ASP A 353 19.43 30.67 -61.54
N ASN A 354 20.32 31.11 -62.44
CA ASN A 354 21.68 30.56 -62.53
C ASN A 354 22.60 30.94 -61.35
N GLY A 355 22.25 31.91 -60.51
CA GLY A 355 23.04 32.33 -59.35
C GLY A 355 22.29 32.29 -58.01
N THR A 356 20.96 32.20 -58.05
CA THR A 356 20.09 32.34 -56.87
C THR A 356 19.35 31.04 -56.55
N PHE A 357 19.31 30.71 -55.26
CA PHE A 357 18.64 29.54 -54.70
C PHE A 357 17.66 29.99 -53.61
N LYS A 358 16.65 29.18 -53.33
CA LYS A 358 15.59 29.52 -52.35
C LYS A 358 15.33 28.36 -51.39
N ALA A 359 15.24 28.68 -50.10
CA ALA A 359 14.78 27.75 -49.08
C ALA A 359 13.26 27.57 -49.19
N VAL A 360 12.78 26.33 -49.37
CA VAL A 360 11.34 26.02 -49.47
C VAL A 360 10.69 25.86 -48.10
N LYS A 361 11.46 25.44 -47.08
CA LYS A 361 11.02 25.30 -45.69
C LYS A 361 11.95 26.07 -44.75
N THR A 362 11.46 26.44 -43.57
CA THR A 362 12.33 27.01 -42.53
C THR A 362 13.19 25.90 -41.94
N GLY A 363 14.51 26.10 -41.86
CA GLY A 363 15.41 25.07 -41.34
C GLY A 363 16.88 25.49 -41.29
N LEU A 364 17.72 24.53 -40.89
CA LEU A 364 19.17 24.68 -40.88
C LEU A 364 19.74 24.18 -42.21
N TYR A 365 20.48 25.03 -42.92
CA TYR A 365 21.05 24.77 -44.23
C TYR A 365 22.57 24.90 -44.17
N THR A 366 23.28 23.89 -44.67
CA THR A 366 24.74 23.93 -44.82
C THR A 366 25.08 24.17 -46.28
N ILE A 367 25.84 25.23 -46.56
CA ILE A 367 26.25 25.62 -47.90
C ILE A 367 27.77 25.50 -47.95
N ASN A 368 28.27 24.65 -48.85
CA ASN A 368 29.69 24.55 -49.18
C ASN A 368 29.93 25.20 -50.56
N ILE A 369 30.89 26.12 -50.63
CA ILE A 369 31.35 26.69 -51.90
C ILE A 369 32.83 26.39 -52.03
N THR A 370 33.19 25.85 -53.19
CA THR A 370 34.56 25.67 -53.62
C THR A 370 34.80 26.52 -54.86
N ALA A 371 35.82 27.38 -54.83
CA ALA A 371 36.13 28.28 -55.94
C ALA A 371 37.63 28.30 -56.25
N HIS A 372 37.94 28.25 -57.54
CA HIS A 372 39.28 28.41 -58.10
C HIS A 372 39.41 29.79 -58.76
N PHE A 373 40.56 30.41 -58.62
CA PHE A 373 40.88 31.73 -59.19
C PHE A 373 42.14 31.64 -60.04
N ASP A 374 42.18 32.46 -61.08
CA ASP A 374 43.34 32.69 -61.95
C ASP A 374 43.42 34.20 -62.23
N GLN A 375 44.59 34.69 -62.60
CA GLN A 375 44.87 36.09 -62.95
C GLN A 375 44.44 37.10 -61.87
N VAL A 376 44.64 36.76 -60.60
CA VAL A 376 44.38 37.68 -59.48
C VAL A 376 45.31 38.91 -59.60
N PRO A 377 44.79 40.16 -59.60
CA PRO A 377 45.58 41.37 -59.87
C PRO A 377 46.82 41.55 -58.98
N GLU A 378 47.88 42.14 -59.56
CA GLU A 378 49.13 42.50 -58.88
C GLU A 378 48.97 43.78 -58.03
N GLY A 379 49.35 43.70 -56.74
CA GLY A 379 49.33 44.82 -55.79
C GLY A 379 50.70 45.02 -55.11
N THR A 380 51.05 46.26 -54.78
CA THR A 380 52.30 46.59 -54.05
C THR A 380 52.13 46.48 -52.53
N LEU A 381 53.21 46.25 -51.78
CA LEU A 381 53.19 46.06 -50.31
C LEU A 381 52.58 47.22 -49.49
N ALA A 382 52.29 48.38 -50.10
CA ALA A 382 51.82 49.59 -49.43
C ALA A 382 50.29 49.73 -49.32
N GLN A 383 49.47 48.82 -49.86
CA GLN A 383 47.99 48.93 -49.78
C GLN A 383 47.38 47.63 -49.25
N ASN A 384 46.62 47.75 -48.15
CA ASN A 384 45.65 46.87 -47.48
C ASN A 384 45.91 45.35 -47.31
N HIS A 385 45.60 44.81 -46.12
CA HIS A 385 45.72 43.37 -45.77
C HIS A 385 44.63 42.47 -46.39
N TYR A 386 43.74 43.03 -47.21
CA TYR A 386 42.53 42.38 -47.73
C TYR A 386 42.55 42.16 -49.26
N ARG A 387 43.70 42.24 -49.93
CA ARG A 387 43.80 41.99 -51.37
C ARG A 387 43.55 40.52 -51.70
N GLY A 388 42.85 40.26 -52.80
CA GLY A 388 42.57 38.90 -53.29
C GLY A 388 41.11 38.69 -53.66
N VAL A 389 40.72 37.43 -53.83
CA VAL A 389 39.33 37.07 -54.13
C VAL A 389 38.62 36.62 -52.87
N THR A 390 37.63 37.40 -52.46
CA THR A 390 36.69 37.03 -51.40
C THR A 390 35.58 36.17 -51.99
N VAL A 391 35.18 35.12 -51.26
CA VAL A 391 33.99 34.32 -51.55
C VAL A 391 33.09 34.26 -50.34
N GLY A 392 31.79 34.31 -50.58
CA GLY A 392 30.81 34.19 -49.52
C GLY A 392 29.42 33.81 -50.01
N VAL A 393 28.52 33.67 -49.06
CA VAL A 393 27.08 33.52 -49.31
C VAL A 393 26.39 34.77 -48.80
N ARG A 394 25.45 35.31 -49.58
CA ARG A 394 24.56 36.40 -49.16
C ARG A 394 23.11 35.94 -49.26
N THR A 395 22.29 36.28 -48.28
CA THR A 395 20.84 36.01 -48.28
C THR A 395 20.03 37.29 -48.42
N THR A 396 18.77 37.18 -48.85
CA THR A 396 17.84 38.32 -48.93
C THR A 396 17.50 38.93 -47.56
N ALA A 397 17.77 38.21 -46.47
CA ALA A 397 17.70 38.74 -45.10
C ALA A 397 18.99 39.44 -44.64
N ASN A 398 19.89 39.78 -45.56
CA ASN A 398 21.21 40.39 -45.31
C ASN A 398 22.14 39.56 -44.42
N LYS A 399 21.93 38.25 -44.30
CA LYS A 399 22.93 37.35 -43.70
C LYS A 399 24.07 37.19 -44.70
N LEU A 400 25.30 37.33 -44.21
CA LEU A 400 26.50 37.29 -45.04
C LEU A 400 27.55 36.40 -44.38
N THR A 401 28.20 35.55 -45.17
CA THR A 401 29.53 35.04 -44.84
C THR A 401 30.57 35.65 -45.76
N GLN A 402 31.77 35.84 -45.23
CA GLN A 402 32.90 36.34 -45.99
C GLN A 402 34.11 35.48 -45.64
N HIS A 403 34.71 34.85 -46.65
CA HIS A 403 35.99 34.19 -46.51
C HIS A 403 36.95 34.76 -47.54
N TYR A 404 38.07 35.28 -47.06
CA TYR A 404 39.15 35.74 -47.93
C TYR A 404 39.81 34.51 -48.56
N GLY A 405 39.80 34.44 -49.89
CA GLY A 405 40.50 33.40 -50.63
C GLY A 405 42.00 33.64 -50.67
N SER A 406 42.67 33.13 -51.71
CA SER A 406 44.11 33.31 -51.86
C SER A 406 44.46 34.79 -52.10
N ASN A 407 45.31 35.35 -51.24
CA ASN A 407 45.84 36.72 -51.33
C ASN A 407 47.12 36.80 -52.19
N TYR A 408 47.40 35.78 -53.01
CA TYR A 408 48.70 35.59 -53.66
C TYR A 408 48.58 35.49 -55.20
N MET A 409 49.58 36.04 -55.87
CA MET A 409 49.65 36.28 -57.31
C MET A 409 49.45 35.01 -58.16
N GLY A 410 48.63 35.13 -59.21
CA GLY A 410 48.39 34.06 -60.18
C GLY A 410 47.16 33.23 -59.84
N ASN A 411 47.37 31.96 -59.47
CA ASN A 411 46.32 30.97 -59.22
C ASN A 411 46.00 30.82 -57.73
N GLY A 412 44.72 30.71 -57.40
CA GLY A 412 44.22 30.60 -56.04
C GLY A 412 43.09 29.58 -55.88
N TYR A 413 42.85 29.18 -54.64
CA TYR A 413 41.77 28.28 -54.26
C TYR A 413 41.17 28.70 -52.93
N THR A 414 39.85 28.56 -52.79
CA THR A 414 39.17 28.76 -51.52
C THR A 414 38.00 27.79 -51.35
N ASN A 415 37.76 27.39 -50.12
CA ASN A 415 36.59 26.63 -49.72
C ASN A 415 35.95 27.31 -48.51
N ILE A 416 34.65 27.57 -48.59
CA ILE A 416 33.86 28.08 -47.47
C ILE A 416 32.73 27.09 -47.18
N THR A 417 32.56 26.77 -45.90
CA THR A 417 31.37 26.11 -45.39
C THR A 417 30.66 27.08 -44.46
N ALA A 418 29.37 27.31 -44.73
CA ALA A 418 28.54 28.21 -43.96
C ALA A 418 27.24 27.52 -43.58
N VAL A 419 26.81 27.71 -42.33
CA VAL A 419 25.54 27.18 -41.83
C VAL A 419 24.61 28.36 -41.58
N PHE A 420 23.43 28.32 -42.20
CA PHE A 420 22.40 29.34 -42.05
C PHE A 420 21.11 28.72 -41.52
N ILE A 421 20.43 29.44 -40.63
CA ILE A 421 18.99 29.25 -40.44
C ILE A 421 18.32 30.07 -41.54
N LEU A 422 17.70 29.43 -42.52
CA LEU A 422 16.95 30.10 -43.58
C LEU A 422 15.45 29.95 -43.32
N ASN A 423 14.69 31.02 -43.51
CA ASN A 423 13.24 30.97 -43.45
C ASN A 423 12.65 30.45 -44.78
N ALA A 424 11.48 29.83 -44.73
CA ALA A 424 10.74 29.48 -45.94
C ALA A 424 10.56 30.73 -46.84
N GLY A 425 10.97 30.63 -48.10
CA GLY A 425 10.96 31.71 -49.07
C GLY A 425 12.23 32.58 -49.12
N GLU A 426 13.16 32.42 -48.17
CA GLU A 426 14.43 33.18 -48.16
C GLU A 426 15.33 32.72 -49.32
N GLU A 427 15.82 33.70 -50.10
CA GLU A 427 16.72 33.46 -51.23
C GLU A 427 18.16 33.73 -50.83
N PHE A 428 19.09 32.98 -51.42
CA PHE A 428 20.51 33.11 -51.18
C PHE A 428 21.30 32.86 -52.45
N HIS A 429 22.49 33.44 -52.53
CA HIS A 429 23.42 33.26 -53.63
C HIS A 429 24.86 33.25 -53.13
N ALA A 430 25.73 32.56 -53.88
CA ALA A 430 27.17 32.70 -53.73
C ALA A 430 27.63 34.00 -54.42
N TYR A 431 28.55 34.73 -53.82
CA TYR A 431 29.16 35.91 -54.42
C TYR A 431 30.68 35.83 -54.35
N SER A 432 31.35 36.46 -55.31
CA SER A 432 32.77 36.78 -55.27
C SER A 432 33.00 38.28 -55.32
N GLN A 433 34.10 38.73 -54.72
CA GLN A 433 34.59 40.10 -54.80
C GLN A 433 36.11 40.08 -54.97
N CYS A 434 36.63 40.78 -55.96
CA CYS A 434 38.07 40.94 -56.15
C CYS A 434 38.49 42.35 -55.77
N ASP A 435 39.32 42.47 -54.74
CA ASP A 435 39.92 43.75 -54.34
C ASP A 435 41.37 43.82 -54.89
N LYS A 436 41.69 44.93 -55.58
CA LYS A 436 43.03 45.20 -56.12
C LYS A 436 44.05 45.51 -55.05
#